data_AF-A0A958SR22-F1
#
_entry.id   AF-A0A958SR22-F1
#
_cell.length_a   1.000
_cell.length_b   1.000
_cell.length_c   1.000
_cell.angle_alpha   90.00
_cell.angle_beta   90.00
_cell.angle_gamma   90.00
#
_symmetry.space_group_name_H-M   'P 1'
#
loop_
_entity.id
_entity.type
_entity.pdbx_description
1 polymer ?
#
loop_
_entity_poly.entity_id
_entity_poly.type
_entity_poly.pdbx_seq_one_letter_code
_entity_poly.pdbx_strand_id
1 'polypeptide(L)'
;FSMGSNYFFEIAKLRAFRLLFASLAEEYNIDSECHITAIPTKRNKTLYDYNTNMLRTTTEYMSAILGGANTVYTLSYDEIYHKSNEFGERIARNQLLILKHESYFDFVDNPADGTYYIETLTQELASKALKLFKEIEANGGFLKQLKEGIIQKKIKESAQREQTLFDDGKLVLLGSNKHPNTKDKMKGDLEIYPFVKQRNEKTLIEPIIEKRLAENLEQNRLKTE
;
A
#
# COMPACT_ATOMS: atom_id res chain seq x y z
N PHE A 1 5.50 -6.07 1.08
CA PHE A 1 5.34 -4.70 0.56
C PHE A 1 3.87 -4.35 0.43
N SER A 2 3.48 -3.19 0.94
CA SER A 2 2.15 -2.63 0.70
C SER A 2 2.07 -2.06 -0.71
N MET A 3 0.97 -2.26 -1.43
CA MET A 3 0.75 -1.76 -2.80
C MET A 3 -0.31 -0.66 -2.79
N GLY A 4 0.05 0.54 -3.26
CA GLY A 4 -0.84 1.70 -3.32
C GLY A 4 -1.37 2.01 -4.72
N SER A 5 -1.95 3.19 -4.88
CA SER A 5 -2.61 3.63 -6.12
C SER A 5 -1.65 4.10 -7.22
N ASN A 6 -0.36 4.32 -6.92
CA ASN A 6 0.58 4.85 -7.90
C ASN A 6 1.24 3.73 -8.72
N TYR A 7 0.49 3.25 -9.72
CA TYR A 7 0.80 2.06 -10.51
C TYR A 7 2.27 1.86 -10.90
N PHE A 8 2.91 2.84 -11.54
CA PHE A 8 4.29 2.70 -12.02
C PHE A 8 5.33 2.81 -10.90
N PHE A 9 5.09 3.66 -9.89
CA PHE A 9 5.96 3.75 -8.72
C PHE A 9 5.95 2.45 -7.92
N GLU A 10 4.79 1.80 -7.85
CA GLU A 10 4.62 0.52 -7.18
C GLU A 10 5.42 -0.60 -7.88
N ILE A 11 5.38 -0.67 -9.22
CA ILE A 11 6.22 -1.59 -10.02
C ILE A 11 7.71 -1.31 -9.74
N ALA A 12 8.12 -0.06 -9.92
CA ALA A 12 9.51 0.35 -9.77
C ALA A 12 10.05 0.15 -8.34
N LYS A 13 9.20 0.29 -7.32
CA LYS A 13 9.57 0.08 -5.91
C LYS A 13 10.01 -1.36 -5.64
N LEU A 14 9.27 -2.35 -6.15
CA LEU A 14 9.61 -3.76 -5.95
C LEU A 14 10.92 -4.12 -6.66
N ARG A 15 11.09 -3.64 -7.91
CA ARG A 15 12.33 -3.80 -8.68
C ARG A 15 13.52 -3.14 -7.98
N ALA A 16 13.35 -1.90 -7.49
CA ALA A 16 14.38 -1.16 -6.78
C ALA A 16 14.82 -1.88 -5.50
N PHE A 17 13.87 -2.48 -4.77
CA PHE A 17 14.21 -3.26 -3.59
C PHE A 17 15.07 -4.50 -3.93
N ARG A 18 14.75 -5.24 -5.01
CA ARG A 18 15.57 -6.37 -5.45
C ARG A 18 17.01 -5.95 -5.77
N LEU A 19 17.20 -4.83 -6.46
CA LEU A 19 18.52 -4.29 -6.77
C LEU A 19 19.32 -3.97 -5.50
N LEU A 20 18.69 -3.29 -4.54
CA LEU A 20 19.33 -2.95 -3.27
C LEU A 20 19.64 -4.18 -2.41
N PHE A 21 18.72 -5.15 -2.39
CA PHE A 21 18.92 -6.41 -1.69
C PHE A 21 20.09 -7.19 -2.27
N ALA A 22 20.16 -7.34 -3.59
CA ALA A 22 21.26 -8.03 -4.27
C ALA A 22 22.61 -7.37 -3.96
N SER A 23 22.68 -6.04 -4.03
CA SER A 23 23.89 -5.29 -3.70
C SER A 23 24.37 -5.49 -2.26
N LEU A 24 23.44 -5.60 -1.29
CA LEU A 24 23.80 -5.89 0.09
C LEU A 24 24.16 -7.38 0.29
N ALA A 25 23.40 -8.29 -0.29
CA ALA A 25 23.64 -9.73 -0.18
C ALA A 25 25.04 -10.10 -0.70
N GLU A 26 25.47 -9.50 -1.81
CA GLU A 26 26.82 -9.66 -2.36
C GLU A 26 27.91 -9.20 -1.37
N GLU A 27 27.77 -8.01 -0.78
CA GLU A 27 28.72 -7.46 0.20
C GLU A 27 28.86 -8.36 1.44
N TYR A 28 27.76 -8.97 1.88
CA TYR A 28 27.75 -9.89 3.03
C TYR A 28 28.02 -11.35 2.65
N ASN A 29 28.31 -11.66 1.37
CA ASN A 29 28.48 -13.01 0.85
C ASN A 29 27.31 -13.95 1.21
N ILE A 30 26.08 -13.42 1.16
CA ILE A 30 24.85 -14.16 1.42
C ILE A 30 24.29 -14.64 0.08
N ASP A 31 24.27 -15.96 -0.12
CA ASP A 31 23.58 -16.59 -1.22
C ASP A 31 22.10 -16.82 -0.85
N SER A 32 21.26 -15.81 -1.11
CA SER A 32 19.83 -15.88 -0.85
C SER A 32 19.05 -15.21 -1.98
N GLU A 33 17.98 -15.89 -2.40
CA GLU A 33 17.00 -15.27 -3.29
C GLU A 33 16.14 -14.25 -2.53
N CYS A 34 15.87 -13.11 -3.17
CA CYS A 34 14.97 -12.11 -2.61
C CYS A 34 13.50 -12.56 -2.78
N HIS A 35 12.84 -12.96 -1.70
CA HIS A 35 11.41 -13.29 -1.74
C HIS A 35 10.54 -12.08 -1.37
N ILE A 36 9.75 -11.57 -2.31
CA ILE A 36 8.87 -10.42 -2.14
C ILE A 36 7.42 -10.89 -2.01
N THR A 37 6.84 -10.65 -0.84
CA THR A 37 5.40 -10.73 -0.63
C THR A 37 4.79 -9.34 -0.77
N ALA A 38 3.74 -9.20 -1.58
CA ALA A 38 3.00 -7.96 -1.81
C ALA A 38 1.55 -8.08 -1.32
N ILE A 39 0.99 -6.99 -0.80
CA ILE A 39 -0.39 -6.90 -0.33
C ILE A 39 -0.97 -5.52 -0.67
N PRO A 40 -2.20 -5.43 -1.20
CA PRO A 40 -2.95 -4.18 -1.30
C PRO A 40 -2.94 -3.36 -0.01
N THR A 41 -2.77 -2.05 -0.12
CA THR A 41 -2.86 -1.15 1.05
C THR A 41 -4.30 -1.00 1.51
N LYS A 42 -4.54 -0.89 2.82
CA LYS A 42 -5.85 -0.44 3.35
C LYS A 42 -6.00 1.08 3.31
N ARG A 43 -4.89 1.82 3.16
CA ARG A 43 -4.82 3.28 3.28
C ARG A 43 -5.71 4.03 2.29
N ASN A 44 -5.92 3.48 1.10
CA ASN A 44 -6.76 4.05 0.04
C ASN A 44 -8.13 3.37 -0.07
N LYS A 45 -8.50 2.49 0.86
CA LYS A 45 -9.79 1.79 0.84
C LYS A 45 -10.87 2.62 1.51
N THR A 46 -12.03 2.66 0.88
CA THR A 46 -13.16 3.53 1.27
C THR A 46 -14.31 2.69 1.78
N LEU A 47 -15.01 3.22 2.79
CA LEU A 47 -16.23 2.65 3.35
C LEU A 47 -17.42 2.91 2.43
N TYR A 48 -17.55 4.15 1.96
CA TYR A 48 -18.53 4.52 0.96
C TYR A 48 -18.01 4.25 -0.44
N ASP A 49 -18.93 4.02 -1.37
CA ASP A 49 -18.62 3.59 -2.74
C ASP A 49 -17.63 2.42 -2.76
N TYR A 50 -17.86 1.44 -1.87
CA TYR A 50 -16.92 0.35 -1.59
C TYR A 50 -16.61 -0.52 -2.80
N ASN A 51 -17.48 -0.56 -3.81
CA ASN A 51 -17.21 -1.28 -5.06
C ASN A 51 -15.97 -0.74 -5.79
N THR A 52 -15.64 0.54 -5.61
CA THR A 52 -14.41 1.15 -6.12
C THR A 52 -13.15 0.53 -5.50
N ASN A 53 -13.23 -0.13 -4.33
CA ASN A 53 -12.12 -0.91 -3.78
C ASN A 53 -11.73 -2.10 -4.67
N MET A 54 -12.66 -2.68 -5.45
CA MET A 54 -12.31 -3.69 -6.46
C MET A 54 -11.43 -3.08 -7.55
N LEU A 55 -11.75 -1.88 -8.03
CA LEU A 55 -10.94 -1.20 -9.04
C LEU A 55 -9.52 -0.89 -8.52
N ARG A 56 -9.40 -0.47 -7.25
CA ARG A 56 -8.12 -0.21 -6.59
C ARG A 56 -7.28 -1.47 -6.47
N THR A 57 -7.86 -2.55 -5.98
CA THR A 57 -7.15 -3.83 -5.80
C THR A 57 -6.68 -4.42 -7.13
N THR A 58 -7.46 -4.27 -8.22
CA THR A 58 -7.02 -4.72 -9.56
C THR A 58 -5.69 -4.07 -9.97
N THR A 59 -5.56 -2.74 -9.87
CA THR A 59 -4.32 -2.06 -10.28
C THR A 59 -3.16 -2.30 -9.31
N GLU A 60 -3.47 -2.49 -8.03
CA GLU A 60 -2.48 -2.89 -7.00
C GLU A 60 -1.94 -4.31 -7.24
N TYR A 61 -2.80 -5.26 -7.64
CA TYR A 61 -2.37 -6.61 -8.03
C TYR A 61 -1.52 -6.58 -9.29
N MET A 62 -1.98 -5.87 -10.33
CA MET A 62 -1.23 -5.72 -11.57
C MET A 62 0.17 -5.15 -11.31
N SER A 63 0.27 -4.06 -10.54
CA SER A 63 1.57 -3.46 -10.21
C SER A 63 2.46 -4.37 -9.35
N ALA A 64 1.87 -5.17 -8.44
CA ALA A 64 2.61 -6.18 -7.68
C ALA A 64 3.22 -7.26 -8.59
N ILE A 65 2.42 -7.80 -9.51
CA ILE A 65 2.84 -8.86 -10.44
C ILE A 65 3.92 -8.33 -11.38
N LEU A 66 3.69 -7.19 -12.01
CA LEU A 66 4.65 -6.56 -12.94
C LEU A 66 5.92 -6.07 -12.23
N GLY A 67 5.84 -5.73 -10.95
CA GLY A 67 7.00 -5.44 -10.11
C GLY A 67 7.80 -6.70 -9.73
N GLY A 68 7.33 -7.89 -10.09
CA GLY A 68 7.98 -9.16 -9.81
C GLY A 68 7.81 -9.62 -8.36
N ALA A 69 6.65 -9.41 -7.73
CA ALA A 69 6.36 -10.02 -6.43
C ALA A 69 6.27 -11.56 -6.55
N ASN A 70 6.89 -12.30 -5.63
CA ASN A 70 6.78 -13.77 -5.59
C ASN A 70 5.42 -14.23 -5.04
N THR A 71 4.82 -13.45 -4.16
CA THR A 71 3.51 -13.77 -3.55
C THR A 71 2.67 -12.52 -3.49
N VAL A 72 1.41 -12.61 -3.95
CA VAL A 72 0.44 -11.52 -3.87
C VAL A 72 -0.71 -11.97 -2.98
N TYR A 73 -0.86 -11.31 -1.83
CA TYR A 73 -2.02 -11.51 -0.95
C TYR A 73 -3.22 -10.78 -1.49
N THR A 74 -4.38 -11.43 -1.40
CA THR A 74 -5.67 -10.84 -1.73
C THR A 74 -6.19 -9.96 -0.59
N LEU A 75 -6.90 -8.90 -0.94
CA LEU A 75 -7.67 -8.05 -0.03
C LEU A 75 -9.10 -7.98 -0.54
N SER A 76 -10.06 -8.44 0.26
CA SER A 76 -11.49 -8.34 -0.09
C SER A 76 -11.95 -6.88 -0.11
N TYR A 77 -12.85 -6.54 -1.03
CA TYR A 77 -13.30 -5.16 -1.23
C TYR A 77 -14.03 -4.58 0.00
N ASP A 78 -14.57 -5.48 0.84
CA ASP A 78 -15.35 -5.21 2.04
C ASP A 78 -14.59 -5.48 3.36
N GLU A 79 -13.31 -5.88 3.30
CA GLU A 79 -12.53 -6.30 4.48
C GLU A 79 -12.46 -5.22 5.58
N ILE A 80 -12.62 -3.95 5.22
CA ILE A 80 -12.55 -2.85 6.20
C ILE A 80 -13.83 -2.69 7.02
N TYR A 81 -14.96 -3.29 6.62
CA TYR A 81 -16.27 -3.10 7.28
C TYR A 81 -17.11 -4.36 7.45
N HIS A 82 -16.78 -5.46 6.76
CA HIS A 82 -17.37 -6.77 6.96
C HIS A 82 -16.40 -7.76 7.63
N LYS A 83 -16.96 -8.81 8.23
CA LYS A 83 -16.17 -10.01 8.55
C LYS A 83 -15.79 -10.74 7.26
N SER A 84 -14.74 -11.56 7.35
CA SER A 84 -14.38 -12.47 6.25
C SER A 84 -15.60 -13.29 5.84
N ASN A 85 -15.83 -13.33 4.53
CA ASN A 85 -16.97 -13.98 3.92
C ASN A 85 -16.58 -14.54 2.55
N GLU A 86 -17.29 -15.59 2.13
CA GLU A 86 -16.96 -16.34 0.92
C GLU A 86 -17.04 -15.48 -0.34
N PHE A 87 -17.98 -14.54 -0.40
CA PHE A 87 -18.18 -13.70 -1.58
C PHE A 87 -17.00 -12.76 -1.78
N GLY A 88 -16.64 -11.96 -0.77
CA GLY A 88 -15.51 -11.03 -0.82
C GLY A 88 -14.20 -11.73 -1.15
N GLU A 89 -13.93 -12.86 -0.49
CA GLU A 89 -12.71 -13.66 -0.74
C GLU A 89 -12.68 -14.25 -2.14
N ARG A 90 -13.82 -14.72 -2.66
CA ARG A 90 -13.93 -15.22 -4.03
C ARG A 90 -13.66 -14.13 -5.05
N ILE A 91 -14.22 -12.93 -4.87
CA ILE A 91 -13.97 -11.80 -5.77
C ILE A 91 -12.48 -11.43 -5.76
N ALA A 92 -11.87 -11.31 -4.58
CA ALA A 92 -10.46 -10.94 -4.45
C ALA A 92 -9.52 -11.96 -5.11
N ARG A 93 -9.79 -13.26 -4.94
CA ARG A 93 -9.06 -14.34 -5.60
C ARG A 93 -9.29 -14.34 -7.12
N ASN A 94 -10.53 -14.15 -7.56
CA ASN A 94 -10.87 -14.15 -8.98
C ASN A 94 -10.20 -13.01 -9.75
N GLN A 95 -9.98 -11.84 -9.14
CA GLN A 95 -9.19 -10.77 -9.77
C GLN A 95 -7.80 -11.26 -10.18
N LEU A 96 -7.10 -12.00 -9.32
CA LEU A 96 -5.79 -12.59 -9.65
C LEU A 96 -5.89 -13.68 -10.71
N LEU A 97 -6.93 -14.53 -10.65
CA LEU A 97 -7.15 -15.58 -11.66
C LEU A 97 -7.45 -15.01 -13.04
N ILE A 98 -8.25 -13.93 -13.13
CA ILE A 98 -8.52 -13.21 -14.37
C ILE A 98 -7.23 -12.60 -14.92
N LEU A 99 -6.43 -11.93 -14.08
CA LEU A 99 -5.15 -11.37 -14.52
C LEU A 99 -4.23 -12.45 -15.09
N LYS A 100 -4.17 -13.61 -14.42
CA LYS A 100 -3.36 -14.75 -14.86
C LYS A 100 -3.90 -15.34 -16.16
N HIS A 101 -5.11 -15.88 -16.14
CA HIS A 101 -5.62 -16.77 -17.18
C HIS A 101 -6.35 -16.07 -18.33
N GLU A 102 -6.88 -14.87 -18.12
CA GLU A 102 -7.66 -14.14 -19.14
C GLU A 102 -6.93 -12.89 -19.64
N SER A 103 -6.07 -12.30 -18.82
CA SER A 103 -5.21 -11.17 -19.22
C SER A 103 -3.77 -11.60 -19.55
N TYR A 104 -3.47 -12.91 -19.49
CA TYR A 104 -2.21 -13.52 -19.91
C TYR A 104 -0.96 -12.99 -19.19
N PHE A 105 -1.09 -12.64 -17.91
CA PHE A 105 0.05 -12.20 -17.09
C PHE A 105 1.06 -13.32 -16.81
N ASP A 106 0.73 -14.58 -17.12
CA ASP A 106 1.64 -15.73 -17.03
C ASP A 106 2.26 -16.15 -18.38
N PHE A 107 1.98 -15.44 -19.47
CA PHE A 107 2.45 -15.83 -20.81
C PHE A 107 3.89 -15.39 -21.11
N VAL A 108 4.38 -14.33 -20.45
CA VAL A 108 5.75 -13.81 -20.57
C VAL A 108 6.33 -13.56 -19.19
N ASP A 109 7.66 -13.68 -19.04
CA ASP A 109 8.33 -13.56 -17.73
C ASP A 109 8.04 -12.22 -17.03
N ASN A 110 8.33 -11.09 -17.69
CA ASN A 110 7.89 -9.77 -17.21
C ASN A 110 7.75 -8.77 -18.36
N PRO A 111 6.54 -8.33 -18.72
CA PRO A 111 6.33 -7.41 -19.82
C PRO A 111 6.75 -5.96 -19.51
N ALA A 112 7.07 -5.62 -18.26
CA ALA A 112 7.51 -4.29 -17.86
C ALA A 112 9.01 -4.04 -18.13
N ASP A 113 9.80 -5.08 -18.38
CA ASP A 113 11.24 -4.98 -18.55
C ASP A 113 11.61 -4.21 -19.84
N GLY A 114 12.66 -3.38 -19.75
CA GLY A 114 13.13 -2.54 -20.86
C GLY A 114 12.29 -1.28 -21.09
N THR A 115 11.22 -1.06 -20.33
CA THR A 115 10.45 0.19 -20.40
C THR A 115 11.26 1.34 -19.83
N TYR A 116 11.71 2.27 -20.67
CA TYR A 116 12.54 3.43 -20.27
C TYR A 116 12.04 4.15 -19.01
N TYR A 117 10.72 4.36 -18.91
CA TYR A 117 10.13 5.04 -17.75
C TYR A 117 10.27 4.24 -16.45
N ILE A 118 9.98 2.94 -16.48
CA ILE A 118 10.06 2.07 -15.29
C ILE A 118 11.53 1.85 -14.90
N GLU A 119 12.43 1.67 -15.87
CA GLU A 119 13.88 1.56 -15.60
C GLU A 119 14.40 2.81 -14.90
N THR A 120 14.06 4.00 -15.42
CA THR A 120 14.49 5.28 -14.85
C THR A 120 13.96 5.44 -13.42
N LEU A 121 12.66 5.18 -13.24
CA LEU A 121 12.02 5.30 -11.93
C LEU A 121 12.59 4.31 -10.92
N THR A 122 12.93 3.10 -11.36
CA THR A 122 13.57 2.05 -10.54
C THR A 122 14.93 2.53 -10.05
N GLN A 123 15.77 3.06 -10.93
CA GLN A 123 17.09 3.59 -10.56
C GLN A 123 17.00 4.79 -9.63
N GLU A 124 16.07 5.72 -9.88
CA GLU A 124 15.85 6.85 -8.99
C GLU A 124 15.40 6.42 -7.59
N LEU A 125 14.45 5.49 -7.50
CA LEU A 125 13.98 4.96 -6.21
C LEU A 125 15.10 4.23 -5.48
N ALA A 126 15.87 3.38 -6.17
CA ALA A 126 16.99 2.65 -5.58
C ALA A 126 18.06 3.63 -5.05
N SER A 127 18.46 4.62 -5.83
CA SER A 127 19.45 5.63 -5.43
C SER A 127 19.01 6.45 -4.22
N LYS A 128 17.76 6.96 -4.23
CA LYS A 128 17.19 7.73 -3.10
C LYS A 128 17.05 6.87 -1.85
N ALA A 129 16.63 5.62 -1.98
CA ALA A 129 16.53 4.68 -0.86
C ALA A 129 17.90 4.30 -0.29
N LEU A 130 18.90 4.05 -1.13
CA LEU A 130 20.28 3.77 -0.71
C LEU A 130 20.89 4.96 0.03
N LYS A 131 20.63 6.19 -0.43
CA LYS A 131 21.06 7.40 0.29
C LYS A 131 20.46 7.44 1.69
N LEU A 132 19.14 7.23 1.81
CA LEU A 132 18.47 7.19 3.12
C LEU A 132 19.01 6.05 4.00
N PHE A 133 19.30 4.89 3.43
CA PHE A 133 19.91 3.77 4.14
C PHE A 133 21.29 4.14 4.71
N LYS A 134 22.17 4.75 3.90
CA LYS A 134 23.49 5.23 4.35
C LYS A 134 23.39 6.30 5.42
N GLU A 135 22.44 7.23 5.30
CA GLU A 135 22.14 8.20 6.36
C GLU A 135 21.69 7.49 7.64
N ILE A 136 20.93 6.39 7.55
CA ILE A 136 20.52 5.62 8.72
C ILE A 136 21.71 5.01 9.43
N GLU A 137 22.57 4.33 8.67
CA GLU A 137 23.78 3.67 9.18
C GLU A 137 24.77 4.67 9.80
N ALA A 138 25.03 5.79 9.13
CA ALA A 138 25.95 6.83 9.61
C ALA A 138 25.54 7.45 10.97
N ASN A 139 24.24 7.43 11.28
CA ASN A 139 23.71 7.96 12.55
C ASN A 139 23.61 6.89 13.65
N GLY A 140 24.19 5.71 13.45
CA GLY A 140 24.25 4.61 14.42
C GLY A 140 23.18 3.53 14.21
N GLY A 141 22.66 3.42 12.98
CA GLY A 141 21.81 2.32 12.55
C GLY A 141 20.33 2.46 12.92
N PHE A 142 19.52 1.56 12.36
CA PHE A 142 18.06 1.60 12.45
C PHE A 142 17.53 1.58 13.89
N LEU A 143 18.06 0.69 14.75
CA LEU A 143 17.54 0.50 16.11
C LEU A 143 17.74 1.75 16.99
N LYS A 144 18.87 2.43 16.83
CA LYS A 144 19.14 3.67 17.57
C LYS A 144 18.17 4.77 17.15
N GLN A 145 18.02 4.99 15.84
CA GLN A 145 17.10 6.00 15.32
C GLN A 145 15.63 5.72 15.65
N LEU A 146 15.25 4.44 15.70
CA LEU A 146 13.91 4.03 16.11
C LEU A 146 13.64 4.38 17.58
N LYS A 147 14.61 4.15 18.47
CA LYS A 147 14.52 4.50 19.90
C LYS A 147 14.53 6.02 20.13
N GLU A 148 15.22 6.76 19.28
CA GLU A 148 15.23 8.23 19.28
C GLU A 148 13.98 8.86 18.63
N GLY A 149 13.09 8.05 18.04
CA GLY A 149 11.83 8.50 17.44
C GLY A 149 11.96 9.09 16.03
N ILE A 150 13.15 9.04 15.42
CA ILE A 150 13.43 9.66 14.12
C ILE A 150 12.67 8.94 12.99
N ILE A 151 12.62 7.60 13.04
CA ILE A 151 11.92 6.78 12.04
C ILE A 151 10.42 7.10 12.06
N GLN A 152 9.82 7.15 13.24
CA GLN A 152 8.40 7.44 13.46
C GLN A 152 8.06 8.86 12.99
N LYS A 153 8.92 9.83 13.32
CA LYS A 153 8.76 11.22 12.87
C LYS A 153 8.72 11.32 11.35
N LYS A 154 9.67 10.70 10.63
CA LYS A 154 9.70 10.69 9.16
C LYS A 154 8.44 10.06 8.55
N ILE A 155 7.97 8.95 9.12
CA ILE A 155 6.74 8.28 8.68
C ILE A 155 5.52 9.18 8.91
N LYS A 156 5.43 9.83 10.08
CA LYS A 156 4.35 10.77 10.41
C LYS A 156 4.34 12.00 9.51
N GLU A 157 5.50 12.57 9.21
CA GLU A 157 5.64 13.68 8.26
C GLU A 157 5.15 13.28 6.86
N SER A 158 5.53 12.08 6.38
CA SER A 158 5.05 11.56 5.10
C SER A 158 3.54 11.35 5.10
N ALA A 159 3.00 10.74 6.16
CA ALA A 159 1.57 10.48 6.29
C ALA A 159 0.75 11.77 6.37
N GLN A 160 1.25 12.78 7.08
CA GLN A 160 0.61 14.09 7.21
C GLN A 160 0.63 14.85 5.90
N ARG A 161 1.75 14.81 5.15
CA ARG A 161 1.84 15.42 3.82
C ARG A 161 0.80 14.83 2.87
N GLU A 162 0.68 13.51 2.85
CA GLU A 162 -0.32 12.82 2.01
C GLU A 162 -1.76 13.16 2.44
N GLN A 163 -2.03 13.22 3.76
CA GLN A 163 -3.33 13.65 4.26
C GLN A 163 -3.66 15.08 3.84
N THR A 164 -2.71 16.01 3.93
CA THR A 164 -2.91 17.39 3.47
C THR A 164 -3.19 17.45 1.97
N LEU A 165 -2.50 16.64 1.13
CA LEU A 165 -2.81 16.57 -0.29
C LEU A 165 -4.23 16.04 -0.56
N PHE A 166 -4.69 15.07 0.23
CA PHE A 166 -6.05 14.54 0.14
C PHE A 166 -7.10 15.57 0.57
N ASP A 167 -6.87 16.25 1.69
CA ASP A 167 -7.76 17.28 2.25
C ASP A 167 -7.84 18.51 1.32
N ASP A 168 -6.73 18.88 0.67
CA ASP A 168 -6.65 19.92 -0.37
C ASP A 168 -7.31 19.51 -1.70
N GLY A 169 -7.71 18.23 -1.86
CA GLY A 169 -8.26 17.70 -3.11
C GLY A 169 -7.23 17.49 -4.24
N LYS A 170 -5.93 17.62 -3.94
CA LYS A 170 -4.82 17.38 -4.90
C LYS A 170 -4.57 15.88 -5.07
N LEU A 171 -4.71 15.10 -4.00
CA LEU A 171 -4.74 13.64 -4.05
C LEU A 171 -6.20 13.19 -4.12
N VAL A 172 -6.58 12.65 -5.26
CA VAL A 172 -7.96 12.27 -5.55
C VAL A 172 -8.23 10.83 -5.13
N LEU A 173 -9.32 10.63 -4.41
CA LEU A 173 -9.89 9.33 -4.10
C LEU A 173 -11.35 9.32 -4.56
N LEU A 174 -11.58 8.70 -5.72
CA LEU A 174 -12.89 8.60 -6.35
C LEU A 174 -13.91 7.94 -5.42
N GLY A 175 -15.15 8.45 -5.40
CA GLY A 175 -16.22 8.00 -4.51
C GLY A 175 -16.13 8.56 -3.09
N SER A 176 -14.97 9.13 -2.72
CA SER A 176 -14.73 9.78 -1.42
C SER A 176 -14.64 11.30 -1.58
N ASN A 177 -13.45 11.88 -1.77
CA ASN A 177 -13.29 13.34 -1.89
C ASN A 177 -13.65 13.87 -3.29
N LYS A 178 -13.86 12.98 -4.27
CA LYS A 178 -14.23 13.32 -5.64
C LYS A 178 -15.41 12.47 -6.10
N HIS A 179 -16.44 13.13 -6.60
CA HIS A 179 -17.71 12.52 -7.04
C HIS A 179 -18.34 11.56 -6.00
N PRO A 180 -18.52 11.97 -4.73
CA PRO A 180 -19.19 11.13 -3.74
C PRO A 180 -20.67 10.93 -4.12
N ASN A 181 -21.17 9.70 -3.99
CA ASN A 181 -22.59 9.42 -4.11
C ASN A 181 -23.30 9.79 -2.80
N THR A 182 -24.04 10.91 -2.77
CA THR A 182 -24.72 11.41 -1.56
C THR A 182 -25.87 10.52 -1.07
N LYS A 183 -26.38 9.61 -1.91
CA LYS A 183 -27.45 8.66 -1.56
C LYS A 183 -26.92 7.38 -0.91
N ASP A 184 -25.61 7.15 -0.98
CA ASP A 184 -24.97 5.97 -0.39
C ASP A 184 -25.02 6.03 1.15
N LYS A 185 -25.32 4.90 1.78
CA LYS A 185 -25.61 4.75 3.21
C LYS A 185 -24.84 3.52 3.70
N MET A 186 -24.14 3.64 4.83
CA MET A 186 -23.26 2.59 5.35
C MET A 186 -23.51 2.22 6.80
N LYS A 187 -24.27 3.03 7.57
CA LYS A 187 -24.43 2.84 9.02
C LYS A 187 -25.06 1.49 9.38
N GLY A 188 -25.96 0.97 8.54
CA GLY A 188 -26.61 -0.32 8.72
C GLY A 188 -25.76 -1.53 8.29
N ASP A 189 -24.70 -1.30 7.52
CA ASP A 189 -23.92 -2.35 6.84
C ASP A 189 -22.56 -2.61 7.53
N LEU A 190 -22.28 -1.96 8.66
CA LEU A 190 -21.05 -2.17 9.42
C LEU A 190 -21.16 -3.42 10.30
N GLU A 191 -20.38 -4.47 10.00
CA GLU A 191 -20.23 -5.63 10.89
C GLU A 191 -19.03 -5.51 11.84
N ILE A 192 -18.03 -4.71 11.45
CA ILE A 192 -16.83 -4.42 12.25
C ILE A 192 -16.59 -2.91 12.35
N TYR A 193 -15.84 -2.49 13.36
CA TYR A 193 -15.48 -1.08 13.56
C TYR A 193 -14.34 -0.67 12.60
N PRO A 194 -14.58 0.21 11.60
CA PRO A 194 -13.66 0.44 10.47
C PRO A 194 -12.64 1.57 10.69
N PHE A 195 -12.53 2.07 11.92
CA PHE A 195 -11.74 3.26 12.26
C PHE A 195 -10.63 2.95 13.26
N VAL A 196 -9.64 3.84 13.33
CA VAL A 196 -8.54 3.73 14.27
C VAL A 196 -9.09 3.70 15.70
N LYS A 197 -8.77 2.63 16.43
CA LYS A 197 -9.06 2.52 17.86
C LYS A 197 -8.02 3.27 18.66
N GLN A 198 -8.46 4.03 19.67
CA GLN A 198 -7.56 4.67 20.60
C GLN A 198 -6.81 3.61 21.41
N ARG A 199 -5.47 3.64 21.34
CA ARG A 199 -4.60 2.80 22.18
C ARG A 199 -4.14 3.64 23.37
N ASN A 200 -4.46 3.19 24.58
CA ASN A 200 -4.05 3.84 25.83
C ASN A 200 -2.82 3.17 26.47
N GLU A 201 -2.19 2.23 25.76
CA GLU A 201 -1.05 1.48 26.25
C GLU A 201 0.24 2.30 26.13
N LYS A 202 0.98 2.42 27.23
CA LYS A 202 2.33 3.00 27.21
C LYS A 202 3.28 1.99 26.58
N THR A 203 3.88 2.38 25.46
CA THR A 203 4.86 1.58 24.74
C THR A 203 6.22 2.30 24.77
N LEU A 204 7.31 1.52 24.73
CA LEU A 204 8.67 2.08 24.67
C LEU A 204 8.92 2.85 23.36
N ILE A 205 8.20 2.49 22.31
CA ILE A 205 8.31 3.01 20.94
C ILE A 205 6.88 3.30 20.48
N GLU A 206 6.61 4.54 20.07
CA GLU A 206 5.29 4.92 19.54
C GLU A 206 4.92 4.01 18.36
N PRO A 207 3.78 3.31 18.41
CA PRO A 207 3.36 2.44 17.32
C PRO A 207 2.93 3.25 16.11
N ILE A 208 3.25 2.75 14.92
CA ILE A 208 2.71 3.31 13.68
C ILE A 208 1.21 2.99 13.62
N ILE A 209 0.41 4.04 13.48
CA ILE A 209 -1.05 3.93 13.39
C ILE A 209 -1.45 3.74 11.93
N GLU A 210 -2.10 2.63 11.62
CA GLU A 210 -2.72 2.40 10.32
C GLU A 210 -4.01 3.24 10.22
N LYS A 211 -3.95 4.33 9.45
CA LYS A 211 -5.08 5.24 9.22
C LYS A 211 -5.38 5.37 7.73
N ARG A 212 -6.67 5.26 7.36
CA ARG A 212 -7.12 5.43 5.97
C ARG A 212 -7.27 6.91 5.64
N LEU A 213 -7.06 7.28 4.38
CA LEU A 213 -7.14 8.69 3.94
C LEU A 213 -8.56 9.26 4.10
N ALA A 214 -9.57 8.46 3.76
CA ALA A 214 -10.98 8.86 3.82
C ALA A 214 -11.57 8.88 5.23
N GLU A 215 -10.87 8.36 6.23
CA GLU A 215 -11.43 8.05 7.56
C GLU A 215 -12.14 9.25 8.22
N ASN A 216 -11.51 10.42 8.26
CA ASN A 216 -12.13 11.61 8.86
C ASN A 216 -13.42 12.02 8.14
N LEU A 217 -13.42 11.96 6.81
CA LEU A 217 -14.57 12.31 5.97
C LEU A 217 -15.72 11.32 6.18
N GLU A 218 -15.41 10.03 6.28
CA GLU A 218 -16.39 8.96 6.51
C GLU A 218 -16.98 9.00 7.92
N GLN A 219 -16.18 9.29 8.95
CA GLN A 219 -16.68 9.50 10.31
C GLN A 219 -17.68 10.65 10.38
N ASN A 220 -17.41 11.77 9.70
CA ASN A 220 -18.33 12.88 9.64
C ASN A 220 -19.61 12.50 8.91
N ARG A 221 -19.50 11.77 7.80
CA ARG A 221 -20.64 11.30 7.02
C ARG A 221 -21.55 10.36 7.81
N LEU A 222 -20.99 9.38 8.54
CA LEU A 222 -21.75 8.46 9.39
C LEU A 222 -22.50 9.18 10.53
N LYS A 223 -21.96 10.28 11.07
CA LYS A 223 -22.63 11.07 12.11
C LYS A 223 -23.87 11.79 11.58
N THR A 224 -23.84 12.17 10.30
CA THR A 224 -24.94 12.87 9.61
C THR A 224 -25.90 11.92 8.89
N GLU A 225 -25.65 10.61 8.95
CA GLU A 225 -26.41 9.58 8.24
C GLU A 225 -27.69 9.17 8.94
#